data_AF-A0A960UW81-F1
#
_entry.id   AF-A0A960UW81-F1
#
_cell.length_a   1.000
_cell.length_b   1.000
_cell.length_c   1.000
_cell.angle_alpha   90.00
_cell.angle_beta   90.00
_cell.angle_gamma   90.00
#
_symmetry.space_group_name_H-M   'P 1'
#
loop_
_entity.id
_entity.type
_entity.pdbx_description
1 polymer ?
#
loop_
_entity_poly.entity_id
_entity_poly.type
_entity_poly.pdbx_seq_one_letter_code
_entity_poly.pdbx_strand_id
1 'polypeptide(L)'
;MPFPSLRPGSQILEASKIEQGFQSPGEIVRQVLEVYSRIDESIETFCRTESFRCPPGCGKCCENPGVEATVLEILPLAWFFYESDQAEHIYDQIQHQDQNHHTHCVHYLPDPFIEGNGRCQVYENRPFLCRMFGFSTRYDKVGSPVA
;
A
#
# COMPACT_ATOMS: atom_id res chain seq x y z
N MET A 1 -33.32 31.64 15.60
CA MET A 1 -32.71 32.84 14.99
C MET A 1 -32.42 32.50 13.54
N PRO A 2 -33.08 33.14 12.56
CA PRO A 2 -32.88 32.85 11.15
C PRO A 2 -31.55 33.46 10.67
N PHE A 3 -30.80 32.69 9.89
CA PHE A 3 -29.60 33.16 9.20
C PHE A 3 -29.98 34.28 8.20
N PRO A 4 -29.20 35.37 8.12
CA PRO A 4 -29.44 36.41 7.13
C PRO A 4 -29.02 35.95 5.72
N SER A 5 -29.80 36.40 4.75
CA SER A 5 -29.69 36.12 3.32
C SER A 5 -28.42 36.70 2.68
N LEU A 6 -27.90 35.97 1.70
CA LEU A 6 -26.81 36.30 0.80
C LEU A 6 -26.98 37.70 0.15
N ARG A 7 -25.89 38.47 0.08
CA ARG A 7 -25.73 39.55 -0.92
C ARG A 7 -24.89 39.04 -2.10
N PRO A 8 -25.27 39.39 -3.34
CA PRO A 8 -24.56 38.97 -4.54
C PRO A 8 -23.38 39.89 -4.87
N GLY A 9 -22.29 39.28 -5.35
CA GLY A 9 -21.40 39.82 -6.36
C GLY A 9 -20.48 40.98 -5.97
N SER A 10 -19.21 40.68 -5.71
CA SER A 10 -18.13 41.34 -6.46
C SER A 10 -16.95 40.40 -6.60
N GLN A 11 -16.49 40.32 -7.84
CA GLN A 11 -15.52 39.39 -8.38
C GLN A 11 -14.17 39.50 -7.67
N ILE A 12 -13.68 38.37 -7.15
CA ILE A 12 -12.24 38.07 -7.20
C ILE A 12 -12.15 36.84 -8.10
N LEU A 13 -12.02 37.14 -9.39
CA LEU A 13 -11.63 36.21 -10.43
C LEU A 13 -10.12 36.01 -10.29
N GLU A 14 -9.74 34.87 -9.72
CA GLU A 14 -8.62 34.07 -10.23
C GLU A 14 -8.85 32.63 -9.75
N ALA A 15 -9.88 32.03 -10.35
CA ALA A 15 -10.13 30.61 -10.29
C ALA A 15 -9.01 29.88 -11.05
N SER A 16 -7.88 29.62 -10.37
CA SER A 16 -6.93 28.61 -10.82
C SER A 16 -7.58 27.23 -10.64
N LYS A 17 -8.37 26.83 -11.64
CA LYS A 17 -8.77 25.46 -12.00
C LYS A 17 -8.69 24.43 -10.87
N ILE A 18 -9.80 24.26 -10.15
CA ILE A 18 -10.16 22.95 -9.58
C ILE A 18 -11.44 22.52 -10.28
N GLU A 19 -11.33 22.21 -11.57
CA GLU A 19 -12.24 21.26 -12.23
C GLU A 19 -11.68 19.86 -11.96
N GLN A 20 -11.70 19.42 -10.70
CA GLN A 20 -11.46 18.01 -10.40
C GLN A 20 -12.83 17.34 -10.46
N GLY A 21 -13.20 16.93 -11.69
CA GLY A 21 -14.38 16.09 -11.90
C GLY A 21 -14.29 14.84 -11.04
N PHE A 22 -15.43 14.35 -10.56
CA PHE A 22 -15.54 13.10 -9.82
C PHE A 22 -14.93 11.96 -10.65
N GLN A 23 -13.75 11.49 -10.28
CA GLN A 23 -13.09 10.36 -10.94
C GLN A 23 -13.78 9.07 -10.53
N SER A 24 -13.99 8.15 -11.47
CA SER A 24 -14.50 6.81 -11.14
C SER A 24 -13.45 6.05 -10.32
N PRO A 25 -13.85 5.14 -9.41
CA PRO A 25 -12.91 4.34 -8.63
C PRO A 25 -11.87 3.60 -9.48
N GLY A 26 -12.29 3.02 -10.61
CA GLY A 26 -11.39 2.35 -11.55
C GLY A 26 -10.34 3.27 -12.17
N GLU A 27 -10.67 4.55 -12.42
CA GLU A 27 -9.70 5.51 -12.95
C GLU A 27 -8.63 5.88 -11.92
N ILE A 28 -9.00 6.01 -10.65
CA ILE A 28 -8.05 6.20 -9.54
C ILE A 28 -7.13 4.98 -9.42
N VAL A 29 -7.71 3.77 -9.42
CA VAL A 29 -6.95 2.51 -9.36
C VAL A 29 -5.92 2.44 -10.50
N ARG A 30 -6.34 2.75 -11.73
CA ARG A 30 -5.45 2.78 -12.90
C ARG A 30 -4.28 3.75 -12.71
N GLN A 31 -4.54 4.96 -12.21
CA GLN A 31 -3.48 5.96 -11.97
C GLN A 31 -2.49 5.51 -10.88
N VAL A 32 -2.99 4.90 -9.81
CA VAL A 32 -2.11 4.36 -8.75
C VAL A 32 -1.25 3.21 -9.30
N LEU A 33 -1.82 2.30 -10.11
CA LEU A 33 -1.07 1.22 -10.74
C LEU A 33 0.01 1.74 -11.71
N GLU A 34 -0.26 2.83 -12.43
CA GLU A 34 0.73 3.49 -13.30
C GLU A 34 1.91 4.04 -12.48
N VAL A 35 1.63 4.62 -11.31
CA VAL A 35 2.67 5.03 -10.36
C VAL A 35 3.46 3.82 -9.85
N TYR A 36 2.80 2.71 -9.51
CA TYR A 36 3.47 1.49 -9.06
C TYR A 36 4.40 0.90 -10.14
N SER A 37 3.97 0.89 -11.41
CA SER A 37 4.81 0.43 -12.52
C SER A 37 6.13 1.21 -12.60
N ARG A 38 6.07 2.54 -12.54
CA ARG A 38 7.27 3.40 -12.59
C ARG A 38 8.20 3.18 -11.39
N ILE A 39 7.61 2.87 -10.23
CA ILE A 39 8.36 2.56 -9.02
C ILE A 39 9.04 1.20 -9.17
N ASP A 40 8.35 0.19 -9.68
CA ASP A 40 8.92 -1.14 -9.91
C ASP A 40 10.08 -1.08 -10.91
N GLU A 41 9.98 -0.28 -11.98
CA GLU A 41 11.09 -0.02 -12.92
C GLU A 41 12.30 0.62 -12.23
N SER A 42 12.05 1.57 -11.32
CA SER A 42 13.09 2.24 -10.54
C SER A 42 13.75 1.27 -9.55
N ILE A 43 12.96 0.43 -8.88
CA ILE A 43 13.43 -0.64 -8.01
C ILE A 43 14.30 -1.61 -8.80
N GLU A 44 13.86 -2.07 -9.97
CA GLU A 44 14.61 -3.03 -10.78
C GLU A 44 15.98 -2.46 -11.16
N THR A 45 16.00 -1.20 -11.59
CA THR A 45 17.23 -0.49 -11.93
C THR A 45 18.15 -0.36 -10.71
N PHE A 46 17.62 0.02 -9.55
CA PHE A 46 18.38 0.11 -8.30
C PHE A 46 18.96 -1.26 -7.89
N CYS A 47 18.12 -2.31 -7.87
CA CYS A 47 18.52 -3.67 -7.51
C CYS A 47 19.63 -4.21 -8.41
N ARG A 48 19.60 -3.85 -9.71
CA ARG A 48 20.64 -4.24 -10.67
C ARG A 48 21.96 -3.50 -10.43
N THR A 49 21.90 -2.21 -10.11
CA THR A 49 23.11 -1.39 -9.89
C THR A 49 23.77 -1.71 -8.55
N GLU A 50 22.99 -1.80 -7.48
CA GLU A 50 23.51 -1.98 -6.10
C GLU A 50 23.63 -3.45 -5.68
N SER A 51 23.31 -4.40 -6.57
CA SER A 51 23.26 -5.85 -6.26
C SER A 51 22.38 -6.19 -5.04
N PHE A 52 21.36 -5.38 -4.78
CA PHE A 52 20.41 -5.58 -3.68
C PHE A 52 19.17 -6.32 -4.18
N ARG A 53 18.78 -7.44 -3.56
CA ARG A 53 17.52 -8.14 -3.84
C ARG A 53 17.01 -8.84 -2.59
N CYS A 54 15.69 -8.95 -2.45
CA CYS A 54 15.10 -9.87 -1.47
C CYS A 54 15.53 -11.32 -1.80
N PRO A 55 15.93 -12.13 -0.79
CA PRO A 55 16.23 -13.53 -1.01
C PRO A 55 14.97 -14.29 -1.48
N PRO A 56 15.14 -15.41 -2.20
CA PRO A 56 14.01 -16.27 -2.56
C PRO A 56 13.24 -16.72 -1.32
N GLY A 57 11.91 -16.60 -1.35
CA GLY A 57 11.08 -16.95 -0.19
C GLY A 57 11.17 -15.93 0.96
N CYS A 58 11.47 -14.66 0.67
CA CYS A 58 11.38 -13.59 1.65
C CYS A 58 9.92 -13.10 1.81
N GLY A 59 9.45 -13.05 3.06
CA GLY A 59 8.19 -12.42 3.44
C GLY A 59 8.34 -11.46 4.62
N LYS A 60 9.56 -10.98 4.90
CA LYS A 60 9.89 -10.25 6.14
C LYS A 60 9.07 -8.98 6.36
N CYS A 61 8.70 -8.28 5.28
CA CYS A 61 7.82 -7.11 5.37
C CYS A 61 6.42 -7.44 5.89
N CYS A 62 5.93 -8.65 5.64
CA CYS A 62 4.61 -9.11 6.09
C CYS A 62 4.62 -9.56 7.57
N GLU A 63 5.79 -9.85 8.14
CA GLU A 63 5.93 -10.24 9.55
C GLU A 63 5.92 -9.03 10.51
N ASN A 64 6.01 -7.81 9.99
CA ASN A 64 6.01 -6.61 10.82
C ASN A 64 4.58 -6.05 10.97
N PRO A 65 3.96 -6.14 12.16
CA PRO A 65 2.61 -5.65 12.37
C PRO A 65 2.50 -4.11 12.39
N GLY A 66 3.62 -3.39 12.50
CA GLY A 66 3.63 -1.92 12.44
C GLY A 66 3.63 -1.35 11.03
N VAL A 67 3.55 -2.19 9.99
CA VAL A 67 3.52 -1.74 8.59
C VAL A 67 2.07 -1.38 8.23
N GLU A 68 1.82 -0.08 8.09
CA GLU A 68 0.50 0.46 7.75
C GLU A 68 0.53 1.13 6.37
N ALA A 69 -0.40 0.80 5.50
CA ALA A 69 -0.56 1.47 4.21
C ALA A 69 -1.77 2.40 4.24
N THR A 70 -1.70 3.50 3.47
CA THR A 70 -2.84 4.40 3.33
C THR A 70 -3.96 3.75 2.52
N VAL A 71 -5.19 4.29 2.65
CA VAL A 71 -6.36 3.83 1.87
C VAL A 71 -6.08 3.90 0.37
N LEU A 72 -5.40 4.95 -0.10
CA LEU A 72 -5.07 5.10 -1.52
C LEU A 72 -4.12 4.00 -2.00
N GLU A 73 -3.15 3.61 -1.17
CA GLU A 73 -2.18 2.58 -1.56
C GLU A 73 -2.79 1.17 -1.59
N ILE A 74 -3.76 0.91 -0.72
CA ILE A 74 -4.50 -0.37 -0.65
C ILE A 74 -5.58 -0.47 -1.73
N LEU A 75 -6.06 0.67 -2.25
CA LEU A 75 -7.20 0.71 -3.16
C LEU A 75 -7.06 -0.25 -4.37
N PRO A 76 -5.92 -0.35 -5.08
CA PRO A 76 -5.78 -1.33 -6.16
C PRO A 76 -5.93 -2.78 -5.71
N LEU A 77 -5.42 -3.12 -4.53
CA LEU A 77 -5.55 -4.47 -3.96
C LEU A 77 -6.99 -4.78 -3.56
N ALA A 78 -7.67 -3.81 -2.92
CA ALA A 78 -9.08 -3.93 -2.58
C ALA A 78 -9.95 -4.07 -3.84
N TRP A 79 -9.63 -3.30 -4.89
CA TRP A 79 -10.29 -3.39 -6.20
C TRP A 79 -10.11 -4.77 -6.84
N PHE A 80 -8.89 -5.31 -6.81
CA PHE A 80 -8.60 -6.66 -7.28
C PHE A 80 -9.47 -7.72 -6.57
N PHE A 81 -9.60 -7.64 -5.25
CA PHE A 81 -10.46 -8.56 -4.49
C PHE A 81 -11.96 -8.36 -4.75
N TYR A 82 -12.38 -7.13 -5.00
CA TYR A 82 -13.76 -6.84 -5.38
C TYR A 82 -14.10 -7.43 -6.75
N GLU A 83 -13.24 -7.24 -7.75
CA GLU A 83 -13.43 -7.81 -9.09
C GLU A 83 -13.33 -9.34 -9.12
N SER A 84 -12.59 -9.94 -8.19
CA SER A 84 -12.46 -11.40 -8.06
C SER A 84 -13.49 -12.06 -7.15
N ASP A 85 -14.49 -11.32 -6.65
CA ASP A 85 -15.52 -11.80 -5.70
C ASP A 85 -14.92 -12.37 -4.39
N GLN A 86 -13.76 -11.84 -3.98
CA GLN A 86 -13.05 -12.24 -2.76
C GLN A 86 -13.15 -11.23 -1.62
N ALA A 87 -13.74 -10.05 -1.85
CA ALA A 87 -13.76 -8.94 -0.91
C ALA A 87 -14.34 -9.34 0.47
N GLU A 88 -15.49 -10.00 0.51
CA GLU A 88 -16.13 -10.45 1.76
C GLU A 88 -15.26 -11.47 2.51
N HIS A 89 -14.65 -12.41 1.77
CA HIS A 89 -13.76 -13.40 2.37
C HIS A 89 -12.54 -12.76 3.04
N ILE A 90 -11.89 -11.81 2.37
CA ILE A 90 -10.74 -11.09 2.92
C ILE A 90 -11.17 -10.23 4.12
N TYR A 91 -12.34 -9.60 4.06
CA TYR A 91 -12.88 -8.83 5.18
C TYR A 91 -13.08 -9.70 6.43
N ASP A 92 -13.71 -10.87 6.28
CA ASP A 92 -13.90 -11.81 7.39
C ASP A 92 -12.54 -12.28 7.96
N GLN A 93 -11.57 -12.58 7.10
CA GLN A 93 -10.21 -12.94 7.54
C GLN A 93 -9.56 -11.84 8.39
N ILE A 94 -9.66 -10.57 7.98
CA ILE A 94 -9.13 -9.43 8.73
C ILE A 94 -9.84 -9.32 10.09
N GLN A 95 -11.17 -9.39 10.12
CA GLN A 95 -11.95 -9.30 11.37
C GLN A 95 -11.60 -10.42 12.35
N HIS A 96 -11.34 -11.63 11.87
CA HIS A 96 -10.92 -12.75 12.71
C HIS A 96 -9.48 -12.62 13.24
N GLN A 97 -8.57 -12.00 12.49
CA GLN A 97 -7.21 -11.71 12.96
C GLN A 97 -7.17 -10.59 14.00
N ASP A 98 -7.95 -9.52 13.81
CA ASP A 98 -8.00 -8.37 14.73
C ASP A 98 -8.41 -8.76 16.16
N GLN A 99 -9.26 -9.78 16.30
CA GLN A 99 -9.68 -10.32 17.60
C GLN A 99 -8.55 -10.98 18.39
N ASN A 100 -7.45 -11.38 17.74
CA ASN A 100 -6.40 -12.24 18.30
C ASN A 100 -5.03 -11.57 18.49
N HIS A 101 -4.94 -10.22 18.46
CA HIS A 101 -3.69 -9.46 18.36
C HIS A 101 -2.85 -9.90 17.15
N HIS A 102 -3.03 -9.18 16.04
CA HIS A 102 -2.33 -9.47 14.80
C HIS A 102 -0.79 -9.40 15.00
N THR A 103 -0.10 -10.46 14.61
CA THR A 103 1.37 -10.55 14.68
C THR A 103 2.03 -10.39 13.30
N HIS A 104 1.25 -10.49 12.22
CA HIS A 104 1.69 -10.43 10.82
C HIS A 104 0.50 -10.08 9.91
N CYS A 105 0.80 -9.54 8.73
CA CYS A 105 -0.17 -9.21 7.69
C CYS A 105 -1.05 -10.41 7.30
N VAL A 106 -2.34 -10.19 7.06
CA VAL A 106 -3.33 -11.21 6.64
C VAL A 106 -2.93 -11.98 5.37
N HIS A 107 -2.10 -11.37 4.51
CA HIS A 107 -1.65 -12.00 3.27
C HIS A 107 -0.31 -12.73 3.40
N TYR A 108 0.26 -12.82 4.59
CA TYR A 108 1.49 -13.58 4.84
C TYR A 108 1.22 -15.08 4.73
N LEU A 109 2.05 -15.79 3.97
CA LEU A 109 2.07 -17.25 3.92
C LEU A 109 3.47 -17.74 4.33
N PRO A 110 3.63 -18.28 5.55
CA PRO A 110 4.91 -18.84 5.98
C PRO A 110 5.27 -20.10 5.19
N ASP A 111 6.57 -20.36 5.05
CA ASP A 111 7.06 -21.61 4.47
C ASP A 111 6.97 -22.74 5.51
N PRO A 112 6.34 -23.89 5.19
CA PRO A 112 6.17 -24.97 6.15
C PRO A 112 7.44 -25.80 6.40
N PHE A 113 8.48 -25.64 5.57
CA PHE A 113 9.70 -26.46 5.64
C PHE A 113 10.94 -25.66 6.02
N ILE A 114 10.95 -24.34 5.76
CA ILE A 114 12.09 -23.47 6.03
C ILE A 114 11.68 -22.37 7.00
N GLU A 115 12.13 -22.50 8.24
CA GLU A 115 11.88 -21.50 9.28
C GLU A 115 12.42 -20.12 8.87
N GLY A 116 11.61 -19.08 9.08
CA GLY A 116 11.94 -17.70 8.72
C GLY A 116 11.73 -17.34 7.24
N ASN A 117 11.40 -18.32 6.38
CA ASN A 117 10.94 -18.05 5.02
C ASN A 117 9.41 -17.90 4.98
N GLY A 118 8.96 -17.14 3.98
CA GLY A 118 7.55 -16.96 3.69
C GLY A 118 7.35 -16.12 2.43
N ARG A 119 6.10 -15.82 2.10
CA ARG A 119 5.78 -15.03 0.92
C ARG A 119 4.50 -14.23 1.12
N CYS A 120 4.44 -13.09 0.43
CA CYS A 120 3.20 -12.35 0.29
C CYS A 120 2.34 -13.00 -0.79
N GLN A 121 1.09 -13.35 -0.46
CA GLN A 121 0.16 -13.94 -1.42
C GLN A 121 -0.31 -12.92 -2.48
N VAL A 122 -0.15 -11.62 -2.21
CA VAL A 122 -0.58 -10.52 -3.07
C VAL A 122 0.61 -9.70 -3.56
N TYR A 123 1.79 -10.32 -3.73
CA TYR A 123 3.03 -9.60 -4.00
C TYR A 123 2.92 -8.65 -5.20
N GLU A 124 2.32 -9.06 -6.31
CA GLU A 124 2.15 -8.20 -7.49
C GLU A 124 1.26 -6.98 -7.24
N ASN A 125 0.22 -7.13 -6.41
CA ASN A 125 -0.72 -6.06 -6.05
C ASN A 125 -0.34 -5.36 -4.74
N ARG A 126 0.89 -5.55 -4.25
CA ARG A 126 1.31 -5.00 -2.95
C ARG A 126 1.28 -3.46 -2.94
N PRO A 127 0.88 -2.84 -1.82
CA PRO A 127 0.94 -1.39 -1.62
C PRO A 127 2.33 -0.80 -1.79
N PHE A 128 2.42 0.51 -2.05
CA PHE A 128 3.70 1.22 -2.17
C PHE A 128 4.62 1.02 -0.96
N LEU A 129 4.12 1.19 0.27
CA LEU A 129 4.94 0.98 1.46
C LEU A 129 5.60 -0.42 1.48
N CYS A 130 4.84 -1.46 1.11
CA CYS A 130 5.35 -2.84 1.03
C CYS A 130 6.42 -3.01 -0.06
N ARG A 131 6.38 -2.22 -1.15
CA ARG A 131 7.42 -2.20 -2.19
C ARG A 131 8.72 -1.59 -1.67
N MET A 132 8.62 -0.54 -0.87
CA MET A 132 9.77 0.21 -0.35
C MET A 132 10.39 -0.40 0.90
N PHE A 133 9.66 -1.25 1.62
CA PHE A 133 10.08 -1.78 2.92
C PHE A 133 11.50 -2.38 2.90
N GLY A 134 11.80 -3.25 1.92
CA GLY A 134 13.12 -3.89 1.82
C GLY A 134 14.28 -2.90 1.70
N PHE A 135 14.03 -1.72 1.13
CA PHE A 135 15.01 -0.67 0.90
C PHE A 135 15.10 0.34 2.06
N SER A 136 14.25 0.19 3.06
CA SER A 136 14.10 1.15 4.18
C SER A 136 14.91 0.74 5.42
N THR A 137 15.83 -0.20 5.29
CA THR A 137 16.69 -0.64 6.39
C THR A 137 17.49 0.55 6.93
N ARG A 138 17.37 0.79 8.24
CA ARG A 138 18.14 1.81 8.93
C ARG A 138 19.22 1.16 9.79
N TYR A 139 20.31 1.89 9.99
CA TYR A 139 21.34 1.51 10.94
C TYR A 139 21.29 2.49 12.12
N ASP A 140 21.50 1.98 13.32
CA ASP A 140 21.72 2.84 14.47
C ASP A 140 23.10 3.52 14.41
N LYS A 141 23.40 4.34 15.43
CA LYS A 141 24.68 5.07 15.52
C LYS A 141 25.90 4.15 15.65
N VAL A 142 25.71 2.88 16.00
CA VAL A 142 26.79 1.89 16.15
C VAL A 142 26.87 0.92 14.95
N GLY A 143 26.07 1.16 13.90
CA GLY A 143 26.08 0.38 12.67
C GLY A 143 25.28 -0.92 12.74
N SER A 144 24.47 -1.12 13.78
CA SER A 144 23.56 -2.27 13.87
C SER A 144 22.27 -1.98 13.11
N PRO A 145 21.73 -2.92 12.32
CA PRO A 145 20.46 -2.74 11.65
C PRO A 145 19.34 -2.59 12.69
N VAL A 146 18.47 -1.60 12.48
CA VAL A 146 17.25 -1.39 13.26
C VAL A 146 16.05 -1.64 12.34
N ALA A 147 15.18 -2.54 12.76
CA ALA A 147 13.93 -2.89 12.09
C ALA A 147 12.81 -1.93 12.49
#